data_AF-A0A0K0FW79-F1
#
_entry.id   AF-A0A0K0FW79-F1
#
_cell.length_a   1.000
_cell.length_b   1.000
_cell.length_c   1.000
_cell.angle_alpha   90.00
_cell.angle_beta   90.00
_cell.angle_gamma   90.00
#
_symmetry.space_group_name_H-M   'P 1'
#
loop_
_entity.id
_entity.type
_entity.pdbx_description
1 polymer ?
#
loop_
_entity_poly.entity_id
_entity_poly.type
_entity_poly.pdbx_seq_one_letter_code
_entity_poly.pdbx_strand_id
1 'polypeptide(L)'
;MFARYHPLKKVEDPPESFISAIETFSRLEFYSELQSLLSGKNSDFFYSSVIERYSKLSLVPTYSSTFSIKSSYFDVFNFNTHDIVIINHVLETAATYHSIVERCTSSANNLKDSLAEVFAESIVDCILGDYLNEIPEDPVPEQLFQFSLLWRNRIVYFNNVHLGLHSEIGLNILNN
;
A
#
# COMPACT_ATOMS: atom_id res chain seq x y z
N MET A 1 -7.49 39.59 -45.69
CA MET A 1 -8.54 39.83 -44.68
C MET A 1 -7.94 39.45 -43.33
N PHE A 2 -7.58 40.43 -42.49
CA PHE A 2 -6.90 40.17 -41.22
C PHE A 2 -7.93 39.84 -40.14
N ALA A 3 -7.80 38.67 -39.49
CA ALA A 3 -8.63 38.30 -38.35
C ALA A 3 -8.36 39.28 -37.19
N ARG A 4 -9.41 39.93 -36.70
CA ARG A 4 -9.33 40.78 -35.49
C ARG A 4 -9.18 39.87 -34.28
N TYR A 5 -8.10 40.06 -33.53
CA TYR A 5 -7.87 39.38 -32.26
C TYR A 5 -8.98 39.78 -31.28
N HIS A 6 -9.82 38.82 -30.87
CA HIS A 6 -10.72 39.01 -29.74
C HIS A 6 -9.92 38.79 -28.45
N PRO A 7 -9.96 39.72 -27.48
CA PRO A 7 -9.33 39.47 -26.18
C PRO A 7 -9.94 38.22 -25.58
N LEU A 8 -9.10 37.31 -25.09
CA LEU A 8 -9.54 36.19 -24.25
C LEU A 8 -10.44 36.79 -23.16
N LYS A 9 -11.67 36.26 -23.05
CA LYS A 9 -12.61 36.58 -21.97
C LYS A 9 -11.81 36.57 -20.67
N LYS A 10 -11.89 37.65 -19.88
CA LYS A 10 -11.26 37.69 -18.55
C LYS A 10 -11.65 36.40 -17.83
N VAL A 11 -10.66 35.69 -17.31
CA VAL A 11 -10.87 34.49 -16.50
C VAL A 11 -11.76 34.93 -15.35
N GLU A 12 -13.03 34.55 -15.40
CA GLU A 12 -13.93 34.67 -14.26
C GLU A 12 -13.30 33.83 -13.15
N ASP A 13 -13.13 34.42 -11.96
CA ASP A 13 -12.62 33.67 -10.82
C ASP A 13 -13.40 32.36 -10.70
N PRO A 14 -12.70 31.23 -10.50
CA PRO A 14 -13.37 29.93 -10.48
C PRO A 14 -14.49 29.95 -9.43
N PRO A 15 -15.64 29.31 -9.71
CA PRO A 15 -16.81 29.40 -8.85
C PRO A 15 -16.47 28.96 -7.42
N GLU A 16 -17.04 29.63 -6.41
CA GLU A 16 -16.77 29.34 -4.99
C GLU A 16 -17.03 27.86 -4.62
N SER A 17 -17.91 27.18 -5.35
CA SER A 17 -18.13 25.72 -5.20
C SER A 17 -16.93 24.87 -5.65
N PHE A 18 -16.15 25.34 -6.62
CA PHE A 18 -14.90 24.72 -7.05
C PHE A 18 -13.78 25.00 -6.04
N ILE A 19 -13.70 26.22 -5.51
CA ILE A 19 -12.76 26.59 -4.44
C ILE A 19 -13.07 25.81 -3.15
N SER A 20 -14.35 25.73 -2.76
CA SER A 20 -14.83 24.97 -1.61
C SER A 20 -14.61 23.45 -1.74
N ALA A 21 -14.75 22.89 -2.96
CA ALA A 21 -14.43 21.49 -3.24
C ALA A 21 -12.92 21.21 -3.25
N ILE A 22 -12.09 22.19 -3.60
CA ILE A 22 -10.62 22.12 -3.47
C ILE A 22 -10.20 22.26 -2.01
N GLU A 23 -10.88 23.08 -1.22
CA GLU A 23 -10.62 23.27 0.21
C GLU A 23 -11.04 22.08 1.08
N THR A 24 -11.88 21.17 0.58
CA THR A 24 -12.28 19.94 1.29
C THR A 24 -11.35 18.74 1.08
N PHE A 25 -10.34 18.85 0.22
CA PHE A 25 -9.33 17.82 0.03
C PHE A 25 -7.97 18.38 0.43
N SER A 26 -7.70 18.37 1.73
CA SER A 26 -6.38 18.76 2.20
C SER A 26 -5.35 17.69 1.82
N ARG A 27 -4.15 18.11 1.43
CA ARG A 27 -3.01 17.18 1.25
C ARG A 27 -2.77 16.34 2.51
N LEU A 28 -3.05 16.90 3.68
CA LEU A 28 -2.93 16.21 4.96
C LEU A 28 -3.88 15.00 5.04
N GLU A 29 -5.14 15.16 4.64
CA GLU A 29 -6.11 14.05 4.59
C GLU A 29 -5.65 12.96 3.62
N PHE A 30 -5.13 13.33 2.44
CA PHE A 30 -4.57 12.34 1.50
C PHE A 30 -3.45 11.49 2.13
N TYR A 31 -2.52 12.12 2.85
CA TYR A 31 -1.43 11.39 3.51
C TYR A 31 -1.90 10.62 4.76
N SER A 32 -2.93 11.11 5.46
CA SER A 32 -3.59 10.37 6.55
C SER A 32 -4.27 9.10 6.04
N GLU A 33 -4.88 9.15 4.85
CA GLU A 33 -5.44 7.98 4.19
C GLU A 33 -4.35 7.00 3.72
N LEU A 34 -3.21 7.51 3.26
CA LEU A 34 -2.04 6.71 2.92
C LEU A 34 -1.45 5.99 4.15
N GLN A 35 -1.35 6.69 5.28
CA GLN A 35 -0.95 6.13 6.58
C GLN A 35 -1.96 5.07 7.05
N SER A 36 -3.26 5.32 6.84
CA SER A 36 -4.31 4.34 7.15
C SER A 36 -4.15 3.06 6.33
N LEU A 37 -3.83 3.16 5.03
CA LEU A 37 -3.49 1.99 4.21
C LEU A 37 -2.30 1.22 4.77
N LEU A 38 -1.23 1.90 5.20
CA LEU A 38 -0.06 1.24 5.81
C LEU A 38 -0.44 0.44 7.04
N SER A 39 -1.43 0.87 7.82
CA SER A 39 -1.91 0.15 9.01
C SER A 39 -2.80 -1.06 8.72
N GLY A 40 -3.09 -1.37 7.46
CA GLY A 40 -3.99 -2.47 7.09
C GLY A 40 -5.45 -2.07 6.91
N LYS A 41 -5.80 -0.79 7.10
CA LYS A 41 -7.16 -0.30 6.88
C LYS A 41 -7.40 -0.05 5.39
N ASN A 42 -8.63 -0.26 4.94
CA ASN A 42 -9.02 0.14 3.59
C ASN A 42 -9.25 1.65 3.53
N SER A 43 -9.05 2.23 2.34
CA SER A 43 -9.29 3.64 2.08
C SER A 43 -10.04 3.81 0.77
N ASP A 44 -11.10 4.62 0.79
CA ASP A 44 -11.85 4.98 -0.41
C ASP A 44 -11.08 5.96 -1.31
N PHE A 45 -9.96 6.52 -0.86
CA PHE A 45 -9.16 7.47 -1.64
C PHE A 45 -8.36 6.78 -2.74
N PHE A 46 -8.10 5.49 -2.61
CA PHE A 46 -7.27 4.73 -3.52
C PHE A 46 -8.08 3.62 -4.20
N TYR A 47 -7.76 3.32 -5.45
CA TYR A 47 -8.29 2.10 -6.06
C TYR A 47 -7.56 0.92 -5.45
N SER A 48 -8.33 -0.04 -4.93
CA SER A 48 -7.83 -1.34 -4.48
C SER A 48 -8.18 -2.39 -5.53
N SER A 49 -7.19 -3.19 -5.92
CA SER A 49 -7.42 -4.36 -6.75
C SER A 49 -6.56 -5.53 -6.29
N VAL A 50 -7.03 -6.74 -6.52
CA VAL A 50 -6.32 -7.96 -6.14
C VAL A 50 -5.81 -8.63 -7.41
N ILE A 51 -4.51 -8.87 -7.47
CA ILE A 51 -3.87 -9.55 -8.60
C ILE A 51 -3.51 -10.97 -8.16
N GLU A 52 -3.99 -11.95 -8.91
CA GLU A 52 -3.57 -13.34 -8.77
C GLU A 52 -2.14 -13.52 -9.32
N ARG A 53 -1.25 -14.06 -8.48
CA ARG A 53 0.14 -14.34 -8.79
C ARG A 53 0.41 -15.82 -8.58
N TYR A 54 1.04 -16.44 -9.57
CA TYR A 54 1.56 -17.80 -9.46
C TYR A 54 3.03 -17.75 -9.04
N SER A 55 3.33 -18.32 -7.87
CA SER A 55 4.70 -18.49 -7.41
C SER A 55 5.24 -19.85 -7.85
N LYS A 56 6.54 -19.94 -8.14
CA LYS A 56 7.21 -21.25 -8.34
C LYS A 56 7.36 -22.04 -7.03
N LEU A 57 7.25 -21.37 -5.88
CA LEU A 57 7.46 -21.94 -4.56
C LEU A 57 6.21 -22.59 -3.96
N SER A 58 5.01 -22.19 -4.43
CA SER A 58 3.75 -22.75 -3.94
C SER A 58 2.81 -23.03 -5.10
N LEU A 59 2.21 -24.22 -5.12
CA LEU A 59 1.16 -24.61 -6.07
C LEU A 59 -0.18 -23.90 -5.79
N VAL A 60 -0.27 -23.14 -4.71
CA VAL A 60 -1.48 -22.39 -4.32
C VAL A 60 -1.45 -21.02 -4.98
N PRO A 61 -2.53 -20.60 -5.67
CA PRO A 61 -2.65 -19.24 -6.19
C PRO A 61 -2.45 -18.22 -5.07
N THR A 62 -1.56 -17.26 -5.29
CA THR A 62 -1.30 -16.21 -4.30
C THR A 62 -1.97 -14.93 -4.76
N TYR A 63 -2.86 -14.38 -3.94
CA TYR A 63 -3.45 -13.09 -4.20
C TYR A 63 -2.57 -12.00 -3.59
N SER A 64 -2.39 -10.90 -4.32
CA SER A 64 -1.64 -9.73 -3.87
C SER A 64 -2.47 -8.49 -4.08
N SER A 65 -2.69 -7.75 -3.00
CA SER A 65 -3.30 -6.43 -3.06
C SER A 65 -2.43 -5.50 -3.91
N THR A 66 -3.09 -4.55 -4.56
CA THR A 66 -2.46 -3.45 -5.28
C THR A 66 -3.29 -2.20 -5.09
N PHE A 67 -2.60 -1.09 -4.85
CA PHE A 67 -3.24 0.19 -4.65
C PHE A 67 -2.77 1.18 -5.70
N SER A 68 -3.67 2.05 -6.15
CA SER A 68 -3.32 3.12 -7.09
C SER A 68 -4.10 4.39 -6.79
N ILE A 69 -3.49 5.53 -7.13
CA ILE A 69 -4.10 6.85 -6.97
C ILE A 69 -5.21 7.01 -8.02
N LYS A 70 -6.35 7.58 -7.62
CA LYS A 70 -7.42 7.93 -8.58
C LYS A 70 -6.90 8.98 -9.56
N SER A 71 -7.21 8.82 -10.84
CA SER A 71 -6.71 9.73 -11.89
C SER A 71 -7.07 11.20 -11.63
N SER A 72 -8.26 11.45 -11.08
CA SER A 72 -8.74 12.79 -10.72
C SER A 72 -7.88 13.48 -9.64
N TYR A 73 -7.14 12.73 -8.83
CA TYR A 73 -6.34 13.30 -7.74
C TYR A 73 -5.00 13.85 -8.22
N PHE A 74 -4.48 13.40 -9.37
CA PHE A 74 -3.24 13.97 -9.93
C PHE A 74 -3.41 15.47 -10.23
N ASP A 75 -4.54 15.84 -10.84
CA ASP A 75 -4.82 17.24 -11.19
C ASP A 75 -5.18 18.08 -9.95
N VAL A 76 -5.91 17.49 -8.99
CA VAL A 76 -6.34 18.19 -7.76
C VAL A 76 -5.17 18.52 -6.84
N PHE A 77 -4.26 17.57 -6.61
CA PHE A 77 -3.12 17.79 -5.71
C PHE A 77 -1.88 18.31 -6.42
N ASN A 78 -1.88 18.36 -7.76
CA ASN A 78 -0.76 18.80 -8.59
C ASN A 78 0.56 18.11 -8.19
N PHE A 79 0.53 16.78 -8.13
CA PHE A 79 1.69 15.97 -7.75
C PHE A 79 2.78 16.05 -8.82
N ASN A 80 4.01 16.32 -8.41
CA ASN A 80 5.15 16.22 -9.31
C ASN A 80 5.61 14.75 -9.42
N THR A 81 6.55 14.46 -10.32
CA THR A 81 7.08 13.10 -10.53
C THR A 81 7.70 12.49 -9.27
N HIS A 82 8.37 13.30 -8.45
CA HIS A 82 8.97 12.84 -7.20
C HIS A 82 7.91 12.47 -6.15
N ASP A 83 6.85 13.28 -6.00
CA ASP A 83 5.72 12.98 -5.12
C ASP A 83 5.08 11.64 -5.52
N ILE A 84 4.86 11.43 -6.82
CA ILE A 84 4.27 10.19 -7.35
C ILE A 84 5.15 8.97 -7.03
N VAL A 85 6.47 9.09 -7.17
CA VAL A 85 7.40 8.00 -6.84
C VAL A 85 7.33 7.66 -5.35
N ILE A 86 7.31 8.67 -4.48
CA ILE A 86 7.17 8.48 -3.03
C ILE A 86 5.85 7.77 -2.72
N ILE A 87 4.73 8.30 -3.21
CA ILE A 87 3.39 7.77 -2.96
C ILE A 87 3.30 6.32 -3.43
N ASN A 88 3.77 6.02 -4.65
CA ASN A 88 3.74 4.65 -5.18
C ASN A 88 4.57 3.69 -4.34
N HIS A 89 5.76 4.10 -3.87
CA HIS A 89 6.57 3.25 -3.00
C HIS A 89 5.85 2.92 -1.69
N VAL A 90 5.18 3.91 -1.09
CA VAL A 90 4.39 3.69 0.13
C VAL A 90 3.18 2.79 -0.14
N LEU A 91 2.47 2.99 -1.26
CA LEU A 91 1.34 2.15 -1.66
C LEU A 91 1.77 0.70 -1.91
N GLU A 92 2.94 0.45 -2.51
CA GLU A 92 3.50 -0.89 -2.68
C GLU A 92 3.82 -1.56 -1.35
N THR A 93 4.36 -0.80 -0.39
CA THR A 93 4.61 -1.31 0.97
C THR A 93 3.31 -1.69 1.66
N ALA A 94 2.29 -0.81 1.62
CA ALA A 94 0.96 -1.10 2.15
C ALA A 94 0.35 -2.35 1.50
N ALA A 95 0.42 -2.45 0.17
CA ALA A 95 -0.06 -3.61 -0.58
C ALA A 95 0.61 -4.93 -0.16
N THR A 96 1.92 -4.89 0.08
CA THR A 96 2.68 -6.05 0.55
C THR A 96 2.26 -6.44 1.97
N TYR A 97 2.10 -5.44 2.86
CA TYR A 97 1.61 -5.65 4.23
C TYR A 97 0.21 -6.29 4.25
N HIS A 98 -0.74 -5.74 3.49
CA HIS A 98 -2.09 -6.32 3.37
C HIS A 98 -2.03 -7.78 2.90
N SER A 99 -1.17 -8.07 1.91
CA SER A 99 -1.04 -9.42 1.36
C SER A 99 -0.51 -10.44 2.38
N ILE A 100 0.48 -10.07 3.19
CA ILE A 100 1.01 -10.99 4.21
C ILE A 100 0.05 -11.15 5.39
N VAL A 101 -0.62 -10.08 5.83
CA VAL A 101 -1.66 -10.14 6.88
C VAL A 101 -2.77 -11.10 6.47
N GLU A 102 -3.29 -10.95 5.25
CA GLU A 102 -4.33 -11.85 4.73
C GLU A 102 -3.84 -13.30 4.70
N ARG A 103 -2.59 -13.55 4.31
CA ARG A 103 -2.04 -14.92 4.28
C ARG A 103 -1.90 -15.54 5.65
N CYS A 104 -1.38 -14.78 6.62
CA CYS A 104 -1.20 -15.27 7.98
C CYS A 104 -2.51 -15.45 8.75
N THR A 105 -3.57 -14.74 8.37
CA THR A 105 -4.86 -14.74 9.09
C THR A 105 -5.98 -15.51 8.38
N SER A 106 -5.82 -15.83 7.09
CA SER A 106 -6.84 -16.54 6.32
C SER A 106 -6.91 -18.03 6.69
N SER A 107 -8.08 -18.46 7.13
CA SER A 107 -8.42 -19.87 7.35
C SER A 107 -8.49 -20.70 6.06
N ALA A 108 -8.44 -20.07 4.89
CA ALA A 108 -8.36 -20.76 3.61
C ALA A 108 -6.93 -21.24 3.28
N ASN A 109 -5.92 -20.69 3.97
CA ASN A 109 -4.50 -20.98 3.77
C ASN A 109 -3.90 -21.77 4.93
N ASN A 110 -4.64 -22.76 5.45
CA ASN A 110 -4.14 -23.55 6.58
C ASN A 110 -2.81 -24.24 6.23
N LEU A 111 -1.81 -23.99 7.07
CA LEU A 111 -0.56 -24.73 7.05
C LEU A 111 -0.83 -26.16 7.52
N LYS A 112 -0.09 -27.12 6.97
CA LYS A 112 -0.33 -28.56 7.23
C LYS A 112 0.51 -29.10 8.39
N ASP A 113 1.35 -28.25 8.98
CA ASP A 113 2.39 -28.62 9.93
C ASP A 113 2.37 -27.66 11.13
N SER A 114 2.46 -28.21 12.34
CA SER A 114 2.37 -27.42 13.57
C SER A 114 3.58 -26.52 13.79
N LEU A 115 4.77 -26.88 13.28
CA LEU A 115 5.93 -26.00 13.32
C LEU A 115 5.74 -24.84 12.36
N ALA A 116 5.17 -25.09 11.18
CA ALA A 116 4.81 -24.03 10.23
C ALA A 116 3.81 -23.04 10.85
N GLU A 117 2.80 -23.53 11.59
CA GLU A 117 1.85 -22.69 12.32
C GLU A 117 2.57 -21.78 13.34
N VAL A 118 3.48 -22.33 14.16
CA VAL A 118 4.27 -21.55 15.14
C VAL A 118 5.14 -20.49 14.46
N PHE A 119 5.73 -20.80 13.31
CA PHE A 119 6.48 -19.81 12.53
C PHE A 119 5.58 -18.71 11.98
N ALA A 120 4.39 -19.06 11.48
CA ALA A 120 3.42 -18.07 11.01
C ALA A 120 2.95 -17.15 12.14
N GLU A 121 2.65 -17.69 13.32
CA GLU A 121 2.35 -16.90 14.52
C GLU A 121 3.49 -15.95 14.89
N SER A 122 4.74 -16.42 14.84
CA SER A 122 5.93 -15.59 15.10
C SER A 122 6.09 -14.46 14.09
N ILE A 123 5.74 -14.68 12.81
CA ILE A 123 5.72 -13.62 11.80
C ILE A 123 4.68 -12.56 12.17
N VAL A 124 3.49 -12.96 12.60
CA VAL A 124 2.42 -12.04 13.00
C VAL A 124 2.85 -11.21 14.21
N ASP A 125 3.24 -11.88 15.29
CA ASP A 125 3.48 -11.22 16.57
C ASP A 125 4.73 -10.35 16.55
N CYS A 126 5.83 -10.85 15.99
CA CYS A 126 7.09 -10.13 16.00
C CYS A 126 7.21 -9.18 14.81
N ILE A 127 6.93 -9.64 13.59
CA ILE A 127 7.25 -8.83 12.40
C ILE A 127 6.13 -7.85 12.08
N LEU A 128 4.88 -8.33 12.01
CA LEU A 128 3.74 -7.47 11.69
C LEU A 128 3.40 -6.55 12.87
N GLY A 129 3.57 -7.04 14.11
CA GLY A 129 3.49 -6.22 15.31
C GLY A 129 4.50 -5.06 15.31
N ASP A 130 5.79 -5.35 15.12
CA ASP A 130 6.84 -4.32 15.07
C ASP A 130 6.60 -3.32 13.92
N TYR A 131 6.20 -3.82 12.75
CA TYR A 131 5.84 -2.97 11.61
C TYR A 131 4.75 -1.95 11.98
N LEU A 132 3.68 -2.38 12.64
CA LEU A 132 2.59 -1.48 13.05
C LEU A 132 3.04 -0.47 14.11
N ASN A 133 3.88 -0.89 15.05
CA ASN A 133 4.40 -0.03 16.11
C ASN A 133 5.36 1.06 15.59
N GLU A 134 6.00 0.82 14.45
CA GLU A 134 6.93 1.76 13.83
C GLU A 134 6.27 2.68 12.78
N ILE A 135 4.97 2.54 12.50
CA ILE A 135 4.26 3.48 11.61
C ILE A 135 4.37 4.89 12.21
N PRO A 136 4.84 5.89 11.44
CA PRO A 136 4.97 7.25 11.95
C PRO A 136 3.61 7.79 12.38
N GLU A 137 3.53 8.46 13.54
CA GLU A 137 2.27 9.01 14.06
C GLU A 137 1.75 10.17 13.20
N ASP A 138 2.66 11.00 12.70
CA ASP A 138 2.33 12.12 11.81
C ASP A 138 2.36 11.68 10.34
N PRO A 139 1.31 11.95 9.54
CA PRO A 139 1.25 11.58 8.14
C PRO A 139 2.05 12.55 7.24
N VAL A 140 3.33 12.75 7.56
CA VAL A 140 4.25 13.55 6.76
C VAL A 140 4.81 12.69 5.61
N PRO A 141 4.80 13.16 4.35
CA PRO A 141 5.19 12.34 3.19
C PRO A 141 6.58 11.72 3.30
N GLU A 142 7.55 12.50 3.78
CA GLU A 142 8.93 12.03 3.97
C GLU A 142 9.04 10.95 5.05
N GLN A 143 8.29 11.06 6.14
CA GLN A 143 8.30 10.03 7.20
C GLN A 143 7.67 8.73 6.72
N LEU A 144 6.53 8.83 6.01
CA LEU A 144 5.87 7.69 5.38
C LEU A 144 6.79 7.01 4.36
N PHE A 145 7.55 7.81 3.59
CA PHE A 145 8.52 7.30 2.64
C PHE A 145 9.68 6.59 3.33
N GLN A 146 10.31 7.19 4.33
CA GLN A 146 11.40 6.57 5.09
C GLN A 146 10.98 5.28 5.76
N PHE A 147 9.80 5.26 6.39
CA PHE A 147 9.19 4.05 6.92
C PHE A 147 9.05 2.98 5.83
N SER A 148 8.50 3.36 4.68
CA SER A 148 8.29 2.43 3.57
C SER A 148 9.61 1.85 3.04
N LEU A 149 10.68 2.64 2.98
CA LEU A 149 12.02 2.19 2.56
C LEU A 149 12.61 1.17 3.54
N LEU A 150 12.42 1.39 4.84
CA LEU A 150 12.89 0.49 5.90
C LEU A 150 12.17 -0.86 5.85
N TRP A 151 10.85 -0.84 5.70
CA TRP A 151 10.01 -2.00 5.92
C TRP A 151 9.68 -2.81 4.67
N ARG A 152 9.66 -2.21 3.47
CA ARG A 152 9.25 -2.91 2.24
C ARG A 152 9.97 -4.24 2.04
N ASN A 153 11.30 -4.21 2.07
CA ASN A 153 12.10 -5.41 1.82
C ASN A 153 11.98 -6.44 2.95
N ARG A 154 11.79 -5.99 4.20
CA ARG A 154 11.58 -6.87 5.36
C ARG A 154 10.27 -7.64 5.22
N ILE A 155 9.17 -6.94 4.91
CA ILE A 155 7.87 -7.58 4.73
C ILE A 155 7.88 -8.50 3.51
N VAL A 156 8.49 -8.08 2.39
CA VAL A 156 8.65 -8.94 1.21
C VAL A 156 9.40 -10.22 1.56
N TYR A 157 10.48 -10.13 2.35
CA TYR A 157 11.23 -11.29 2.80
C TYR A 157 10.34 -12.25 3.62
N PHE A 158 9.67 -11.76 4.65
CA PHE A 158 8.82 -12.61 5.49
C PHE A 158 7.60 -13.16 4.76
N ASN A 159 7.09 -12.44 3.76
CA ASN A 159 6.06 -12.96 2.88
C ASN A 159 6.55 -14.17 2.07
N ASN A 160 7.80 -14.16 1.60
CA ASN A 160 8.39 -15.30 0.92
C ASN A 160 8.67 -16.46 1.87
N VAL A 161 9.13 -16.17 3.10
CA VAL A 161 9.29 -17.18 4.15
C VAL A 161 7.95 -17.87 4.42
N HIS A 162 6.88 -17.10 4.63
CA HIS A 162 5.53 -17.66 4.81
C HIS A 162 5.09 -18.52 3.63
N LEU A 163 5.37 -18.11 2.38
CA LEU A 163 5.06 -18.93 1.22
C LEU A 163 5.82 -20.27 1.23
N GLY A 164 7.08 -20.27 1.67
CA GLY A 164 7.90 -21.48 1.81
C GLY A 164 7.38 -22.45 2.87
N LEU A 165 6.68 -21.96 3.90
CA LEU A 165 6.05 -22.81 4.91
C LEU A 165 4.97 -23.75 4.33
N HIS A 166 4.40 -23.43 3.16
CA HIS A 166 3.47 -24.33 2.49
C HIS A 166 4.15 -25.48 1.73
N SER A 167 5.44 -25.35 1.41
CA SER A 167 6.20 -26.35 0.64
C SER A 167 7.02 -27.30 1.53
N GLU A 168 7.33 -26.91 2.76
CA GLU A 168 8.20 -27.65 3.67
C GLU A 168 7.42 -28.25 4.85
N ILE A 169 7.93 -29.34 5.44
CA ILE A 169 7.26 -30.07 6.55
C ILE A 169 8.31 -30.43 7.61
N GLY A 170 7.95 -30.33 8.88
CA GLY A 170 8.78 -30.70 10.02
C GLY A 170 10.12 -29.98 10.05
N LEU A 171 11.20 -30.69 10.40
CA LEU A 171 12.53 -30.10 10.59
C LEU A 171 13.15 -29.49 9.32
N ASN A 172 12.63 -29.79 8.13
CA ASN A 172 13.09 -29.15 6.90
C ASN A 172 12.79 -27.65 6.89
N ILE A 173 11.75 -27.20 7.61
CA ILE A 173 11.44 -25.78 7.82
C ILE A 173 12.58 -25.06 8.54
N LEU A 174 13.33 -25.74 9.41
CA LEU A 174 14.45 -25.15 10.16
C LEU A 174 15.76 -25.12 9.38
N ASN A 175 15.89 -25.98 8.36
CA ASN A 175 17.13 -26.16 7.60
C ASN A 175 17.24 -25.22 6.40
N ASN A 176 16.11 -24.72 5.91
CA ASN A 176 16.00 -23.83 4.75
C ASN A 176 15.75 -22.38 5.19
#